data_AF-A0A0M8PQR0-F1
#
_entry.id   AF-A0A0M8PQR0-F1
#
_cell.length_a   1.000
_cell.length_b   1.000
_cell.length_c   1.000
_cell.angle_alpha   90.00
_cell.angle_beta   90.00
_cell.angle_gamma   90.00
#
_symmetry.space_group_name_H-M   'P 1'
#
loop_
_entity.id
_entity.type
_entity.pdbx_description
1 polymer ?
#
loop_
_entity_poly.entity_id
_entity_poly.type
_entity_poly.pdbx_seq_one_letter_code
_entity_poly.pdbx_strand_id
1 'polypeptide(L)'
;MTNLMKYPRSFHLPWSRGYTHDDKVAKNVDHFIGKEVVVTEKLDGEGTTLYRNYMHARSLSSGDHPSRHWVKTFHATFAFQIPEEWRLCGENVYAKHSIYYNELTSYFYLFSIWNEKNICLSWDETVDYAAKLGVETAPVLYRGIFDEEKIKKTFTGNSLLGGEQEGYVIRNAAAFHYDDFQYNLGKFVRQNHVRTSEHWLNEELIPNQLK
;
A
#
# COMPACT_ATOMS: atom_id res chain seq x y z
N MET A 1 -0.14 -20.19 17.01
CA MET A 1 0.21 -18.76 17.15
C MET A 1 0.49 -18.24 15.76
N THR A 2 -0.06 -17.09 15.38
CA THR A 2 0.15 -16.50 14.05
C THR A 2 1.56 -15.90 13.98
N ASN A 3 2.36 -16.28 12.99
CA ASN A 3 3.68 -15.69 12.78
C ASN A 3 3.53 -14.28 12.18
N LEU A 4 3.70 -13.24 13.01
CA LEU A 4 3.48 -11.85 12.62
C LEU A 4 4.70 -11.29 11.86
N MET A 5 4.45 -10.79 10.66
CA MET A 5 5.47 -10.23 9.76
C MET A 5 5.22 -8.74 9.51
N LYS A 6 6.27 -7.93 9.66
CA LYS A 6 6.22 -6.51 9.23
C LYS A 6 6.20 -6.45 7.70
N TYR A 7 5.41 -5.53 7.13
CA TYR A 7 5.54 -5.23 5.72
C TYR A 7 6.92 -4.59 5.43
N PRO A 8 7.66 -5.05 4.40
CA PRO A 8 8.99 -4.54 4.11
C PRO A 8 9.02 -3.05 3.79
N ARG A 9 10.20 -2.43 3.87
CA ARG A 9 10.37 -1.02 3.49
C ARG A 9 10.53 -0.95 1.97
N SER A 10 9.55 -0.35 1.30
CA SER A 10 9.62 0.00 -0.13
C SER A 10 10.74 1.01 -0.37
N PHE A 11 11.59 0.74 -1.34
CA PHE A 11 12.68 1.65 -1.70
C PHE A 11 12.13 2.75 -2.61
N HIS A 12 12.64 3.96 -2.46
CA HIS A 12 12.39 5.04 -3.38
C HIS A 12 13.00 4.73 -4.74
N LEU A 13 12.26 4.98 -5.81
CA LEU A 13 12.79 4.93 -7.16
C LEU A 13 13.87 6.01 -7.34
N PRO A 14 14.84 5.83 -8.27
CA PRO A 14 15.95 6.77 -8.46
C PRO A 14 15.51 8.22 -8.72
N TRP A 15 14.32 8.41 -9.30
CA TRP A 15 13.75 9.73 -9.60
C TRP A 15 12.73 10.23 -8.56
N SER A 16 12.53 9.52 -7.45
CA SER A 16 11.68 9.99 -6.35
C SER A 16 12.34 11.16 -5.62
N ARG A 17 11.54 12.17 -5.25
CA ARG A 17 12.04 13.43 -4.66
C ARG A 17 11.55 13.70 -3.23
N GLY A 18 10.86 12.74 -2.62
CA GLY A 18 10.27 12.85 -1.28
C GLY A 18 10.90 11.94 -0.22
N TYR A 19 12.17 11.57 -0.36
CA TYR A 19 12.86 10.71 0.62
C TYR A 19 13.56 11.54 1.71
N THR A 20 13.61 11.02 2.94
CA THR A 20 14.41 11.58 4.05
C THR A 20 15.68 10.77 4.29
N HIS A 21 16.49 11.10 5.31
CA HIS A 21 17.73 10.36 5.61
C HIS A 21 17.50 8.89 6.00
N ASP A 22 16.30 8.53 6.48
CA ASP A 22 15.94 7.18 6.90
C ASP A 22 15.42 6.31 5.75
N ASP A 23 15.15 6.92 4.61
CA ASP A 23 14.60 6.25 3.45
C ASP A 23 15.72 5.58 2.63
N LYS A 24 15.39 4.41 2.09
CA LYS A 24 16.28 3.70 1.16
C LYS A 24 15.91 4.08 -0.26
N VAL A 25 16.90 4.39 -1.08
CA VAL A 25 16.74 4.69 -2.50
C VAL A 25 17.34 3.53 -3.31
N ALA A 26 16.58 3.02 -4.29
CA ALA A 26 17.06 2.03 -5.22
C ALA A 26 18.14 2.63 -6.12
N LYS A 27 19.21 1.87 -6.40
CA LYS A 27 20.32 2.34 -7.24
C LYS A 27 19.94 2.42 -8.73
N ASN A 28 19.08 1.50 -9.18
CA ASN A 28 18.59 1.41 -10.54
C ASN A 28 17.22 0.70 -10.53
N VAL A 29 16.66 0.51 -11.73
CA VAL A 29 15.37 -0.15 -11.97
C VAL A 29 15.52 -1.36 -12.90
N ASP A 30 16.73 -1.88 -13.06
CA ASP A 30 17.07 -2.93 -14.03
C ASP A 30 16.23 -4.20 -13.82
N HIS A 31 15.86 -4.46 -12.58
CA HIS A 31 15.02 -5.60 -12.17
C HIS A 31 13.59 -5.55 -12.71
N PHE A 32 13.13 -4.41 -13.26
CA PHE A 32 11.85 -4.27 -13.95
C PHE A 32 11.96 -4.36 -15.48
N ILE A 33 13.15 -4.16 -16.06
CA ILE A 33 13.33 -4.08 -17.52
C ILE A 33 12.87 -5.39 -18.18
N GLY A 34 11.99 -5.26 -19.18
CA GLY A 34 11.43 -6.39 -19.94
C GLY A 34 10.38 -7.21 -19.19
N LYS A 35 10.04 -6.85 -17.94
CA LYS A 35 8.98 -7.51 -17.17
C LYS A 35 7.67 -6.74 -17.25
N GLU A 36 6.57 -7.47 -17.10
CA GLU A 36 5.27 -6.85 -16.84
C GLU A 36 5.24 -6.32 -15.41
N VAL A 37 4.83 -5.06 -15.28
CA VAL A 37 4.69 -4.35 -14.00
C VAL A 37 3.27 -3.84 -13.84
N VAL A 38 2.89 -3.63 -12.59
CA VAL A 38 1.68 -2.92 -12.19
C VAL A 38 2.09 -1.72 -11.38
N VAL A 39 1.54 -0.56 -11.75
CA VAL A 39 1.73 0.70 -11.05
C VAL A 39 0.41 1.06 -10.39
N THR A 40 0.42 1.16 -9.07
CA THR A 40 -0.73 1.60 -8.30
C THR A 40 -0.50 3.00 -7.74
N GLU A 41 -1.57 3.73 -7.49
CA GLU A 41 -1.48 4.94 -6.70
C GLU A 41 -0.92 4.63 -5.32
N LYS A 42 -0.01 5.48 -4.85
CA LYS A 42 0.47 5.42 -3.48
C LYS A 42 -0.48 6.28 -2.64
N LEU A 43 -1.22 5.63 -1.76
CA LEU A 43 -2.13 6.32 -0.85
C LEU A 43 -1.39 6.76 0.42
N ASP A 44 -1.85 7.89 0.98
CA ASP A 44 -1.33 8.51 2.18
C ASP A 44 -2.24 8.18 3.37
N GLY A 45 -1.85 7.15 4.14
CA GLY A 45 -2.57 6.73 5.32
C GLY A 45 -1.68 5.89 6.25
N GLU A 46 -2.27 4.86 6.85
CA GLU A 46 -1.60 3.92 7.72
C GLU A 46 -1.55 2.52 7.10
N GLY A 47 -0.37 2.12 6.64
CA GLY A 47 -0.10 0.74 6.22
C GLY A 47 -0.52 -0.27 7.30
N THR A 48 -1.43 -1.17 6.92
CA THR A 48 -2.14 -2.11 7.79
C THR A 48 -2.07 -3.52 7.22
N THR A 49 -1.82 -4.49 8.08
CA THR A 49 -1.75 -5.93 7.75
C THR A 49 -2.84 -6.69 8.49
N LEU A 50 -3.60 -7.49 7.76
CA LEU A 50 -4.73 -8.28 8.24
C LEU A 50 -4.42 -9.77 8.09
N TYR A 51 -4.63 -10.54 9.16
CA TYR A 51 -4.54 -12.00 9.23
C TYR A 51 -5.90 -12.54 9.69
N ARG A 52 -6.15 -13.84 9.50
CA ARG A 52 -7.39 -14.50 9.94
C ARG A 52 -7.89 -14.10 11.33
N ASN A 53 -7.00 -13.92 12.29
CA ASN A 53 -7.31 -13.70 13.70
C ASN A 53 -6.60 -12.48 14.32
N TYR A 54 -5.92 -11.66 13.51
CA TYR A 54 -5.12 -10.55 14.03
C TYR A 54 -4.98 -9.44 12.99
N MET A 55 -4.71 -8.22 13.45
CA MET A 55 -4.30 -7.12 12.58
C MET A 55 -3.26 -6.25 13.27
N HIS A 56 -2.40 -5.63 12.49
CA HIS A 56 -1.47 -4.61 12.99
C HIS A 56 -1.23 -3.54 11.93
N ALA A 57 -0.91 -2.32 12.38
CA ALA A 57 -0.30 -1.33 11.50
C ALA A 57 1.14 -1.78 11.13
N ARG A 58 1.92 -0.97 10.41
CA ARG A 58 3.29 -1.38 10.03
C ARG A 58 4.17 -1.83 11.21
N SER A 59 4.01 -1.22 12.39
CA SER A 59 4.64 -1.72 13.62
C SER A 59 3.81 -2.84 14.24
N LEU A 60 4.47 -3.92 14.67
CA LEU A 60 3.81 -5.05 15.35
C LEU A 60 3.28 -4.68 16.73
N SER A 61 3.79 -3.60 17.32
CA SER A 61 3.43 -3.11 18.64
C SER A 61 2.49 -1.89 18.61
N SER A 62 1.81 -1.63 17.48
CA SER A 62 0.85 -0.53 17.39
C SER A 62 -0.34 -0.78 18.32
N GLY A 63 -0.65 0.20 19.18
CA GLY A 63 -1.77 0.13 20.13
C GLY A 63 -3.14 0.33 19.47
N ASP A 64 -4.18 0.52 20.29
CA ASP A 64 -5.48 0.96 19.78
C ASP A 64 -5.44 2.44 19.37
N HIS A 65 -6.21 2.82 18.35
CA HIS A 65 -6.42 4.22 17.97
C HIS A 65 -7.76 4.35 17.22
N PRO A 66 -8.56 5.41 17.44
CA PRO A 66 -9.87 5.57 16.79
C PRO A 66 -9.84 5.47 15.26
N SER A 67 -8.75 5.91 14.61
CA SER A 67 -8.60 5.78 13.14
C SER A 67 -8.52 4.33 12.64
N ARG A 68 -8.30 3.36 13.53
CA ARG A 68 -8.20 1.93 13.23
C ARG A 68 -9.52 1.18 13.44
N HIS A 69 -10.51 1.80 14.09
CA HIS A 69 -11.76 1.14 14.47
C HIS A 69 -12.58 0.71 13.24
N TRP A 70 -12.60 1.53 12.19
CA TRP A 70 -13.27 1.18 10.93
C TRP A 70 -12.65 -0.06 10.30
N VAL A 71 -11.33 -0.08 10.07
CA VAL A 71 -10.66 -1.22 9.43
C VAL A 71 -10.73 -2.49 10.29
N LYS A 72 -10.75 -2.36 11.62
CA LYS A 72 -10.97 -3.50 12.53
C LYS A 72 -12.36 -4.11 12.35
N THR A 73 -13.39 -3.28 12.19
CA THR A 73 -14.77 -3.72 11.96
C THR A 73 -14.92 -4.32 10.57
N PHE A 74 -14.35 -3.66 9.55
CA PHE A 74 -14.34 -4.13 8.17
C PHE A 74 -13.64 -5.50 8.06
N HIS A 75 -12.46 -5.66 8.66
CA HIS A 75 -11.74 -6.92 8.70
C HIS A 75 -12.57 -8.06 9.31
N ALA A 76 -13.29 -7.82 10.41
CA ALA A 76 -14.10 -8.84 11.07
C ALA A 76 -15.18 -9.46 10.15
N THR A 77 -15.61 -8.76 9.10
CA THR A 77 -16.61 -9.25 8.13
C THR A 77 -16.09 -10.38 7.23
N PHE A 78 -14.77 -10.48 7.04
CA PHE A 78 -14.17 -11.48 6.14
C PHE A 78 -12.94 -12.20 6.71
N ALA A 79 -12.49 -11.85 7.91
CA ALA A 79 -11.28 -12.42 8.53
C ALA A 79 -11.25 -13.95 8.51
N PHE A 80 -12.38 -14.60 8.78
CA PHE A 80 -12.51 -16.06 8.78
C PHE A 80 -12.21 -16.70 7.41
N GLN A 81 -12.34 -15.94 6.33
CA GLN A 81 -12.07 -16.40 4.96
C GLN A 81 -10.57 -16.31 4.59
N ILE A 82 -9.75 -15.58 5.33
CA ILE A 82 -8.29 -15.53 5.13
C ILE A 82 -7.70 -16.87 5.60
N PRO A 83 -6.90 -17.60 4.80
CA PRO A 83 -6.23 -18.82 5.25
C PRO A 83 -5.28 -18.58 6.42
N GLU A 84 -4.91 -19.66 7.11
CA GLU A 84 -3.91 -19.57 8.17
C GLU A 84 -2.55 -19.14 7.61
N GLU A 85 -1.85 -18.30 8.36
CA GLU A 85 -0.53 -17.73 8.00
C GLU A 85 -0.51 -16.87 6.73
N TRP A 86 -1.66 -16.65 6.09
CA TRP A 86 -1.81 -15.64 5.05
C TRP A 86 -1.98 -14.26 5.66
N ARG A 87 -1.54 -13.25 4.90
CA ARG A 87 -1.68 -11.85 5.30
C ARG A 87 -2.05 -10.96 4.11
N LEU A 88 -2.98 -10.05 4.36
CA LEU A 88 -3.42 -9.02 3.44
C LEU A 88 -2.82 -7.70 3.88
N CYS A 89 -2.02 -7.06 3.03
CA CYS A 89 -1.42 -5.75 3.32
C CYS A 89 -2.08 -4.68 2.44
N GLY A 90 -2.53 -3.62 3.08
CA GLY A 90 -3.20 -2.49 2.45
C GLY A 90 -2.99 -1.20 3.22
N GLU A 91 -3.56 -0.11 2.71
CA GLU A 91 -3.51 1.20 3.34
C GLU A 91 -4.85 1.51 4.02
N ASN A 92 -4.83 1.80 5.32
CA ASN A 92 -5.98 2.36 6.03
C ASN A 92 -5.95 3.88 5.87
N VAL A 93 -6.94 4.43 5.18
CA VAL A 93 -7.06 5.86 4.87
C VAL A 93 -8.30 6.48 5.53
N TYR A 94 -8.78 5.91 6.64
CA TYR A 94 -9.92 6.48 7.36
C TYR A 94 -9.66 7.91 7.86
N ALA A 95 -8.52 8.14 8.51
CA ALA A 95 -8.12 9.46 8.97
C ALA A 95 -7.24 10.15 7.92
N LYS A 96 -7.43 11.46 7.75
CA LYS A 96 -6.54 12.33 7.00
C LYS A 96 -5.15 12.28 7.62
N HIS A 97 -4.15 12.00 6.79
CA HIS A 97 -2.75 12.24 7.14
C HIS A 97 -2.36 13.62 6.56
N SER A 98 -1.53 13.64 5.53
CA SER A 98 -1.15 14.85 4.82
C SER A 98 -2.16 15.19 3.73
N ILE A 99 -2.73 14.17 3.09
CA ILE A 99 -3.74 14.30 2.04
C ILE A 99 -5.13 14.05 2.61
N TYR A 100 -6.05 14.95 2.25
CA TYR A 100 -7.48 14.77 2.49
C TYR A 100 -8.13 14.20 1.23
N TYR A 101 -8.72 13.01 1.37
CA TYR A 101 -9.44 12.33 0.31
C TYR A 101 -10.94 12.56 0.47
N ASN A 102 -11.61 12.89 -0.64
CA ASN A 102 -13.03 13.23 -0.66
C ASN A 102 -13.88 12.42 -1.65
N GLU A 103 -13.28 11.46 -2.36
CA GLU A 103 -13.97 10.57 -3.29
C GLU A 103 -13.57 9.10 -3.09
N LEU A 104 -13.32 8.70 -1.83
CA LEU A 104 -12.96 7.32 -1.51
C LEU A 104 -14.12 6.35 -1.83
N THR A 105 -13.79 5.16 -2.33
CA THR A 105 -14.74 4.04 -2.48
C THR A 105 -14.74 3.11 -1.26
N SER A 106 -13.64 3.10 -0.50
CA SER A 106 -13.43 2.37 0.75
C SER A 106 -12.47 3.15 1.65
N TYR A 107 -12.38 2.81 2.94
CA TYR A 107 -11.32 3.31 3.82
C TYR A 107 -10.12 2.38 3.94
N PHE A 108 -10.15 1.21 3.30
CA PHE A 108 -9.02 0.29 3.20
C PHE A 108 -8.82 -0.16 1.76
N TYR A 109 -7.58 -0.01 1.27
CA TYR A 109 -7.20 -0.42 -0.08
C TYR A 109 -6.05 -1.42 -0.04
N LEU A 110 -6.30 -2.61 -0.56
CA LEU A 110 -5.33 -3.70 -0.61
C LEU A 110 -4.26 -3.43 -1.69
N PHE A 111 -2.99 -3.71 -1.38
CA PHE A 111 -1.91 -3.62 -2.38
C PHE A 111 -1.05 -4.89 -2.49
N SER A 112 -1.12 -5.81 -1.53
CA SER A 112 -0.47 -7.12 -1.64
C SER A 112 -1.09 -8.18 -0.73
N ILE A 113 -1.01 -9.43 -1.15
CA ILE A 113 -1.36 -10.61 -0.37
C ILE A 113 -0.15 -11.52 -0.31
N TRP A 114 0.11 -12.10 0.85
CA TRP A 114 1.20 -13.02 1.06
C TRP A 114 0.69 -14.31 1.65
N ASN A 115 1.16 -15.43 1.11
CA ASN A 115 0.80 -16.76 1.58
C ASN A 115 1.71 -17.25 2.72
N GLU A 116 1.45 -18.47 3.19
CA GLU A 116 2.17 -19.14 4.28
C GLU A 116 3.66 -19.36 3.97
N LYS A 117 4.04 -19.36 2.70
CA LYS A 117 5.42 -19.52 2.23
C LYS A 117 6.14 -18.18 2.03
N ASN A 118 5.57 -17.07 2.51
CA ASN A 118 6.11 -15.74 2.31
C ASN A 118 6.28 -15.35 0.83
N ILE A 119 5.41 -15.88 -0.04
CA ILE A 119 5.31 -15.47 -1.44
C ILE A 119 4.22 -14.41 -1.53
N CYS A 120 4.58 -13.23 -2.04
CA CYS A 120 3.62 -12.23 -2.49
C CYS A 120 2.93 -12.80 -3.73
N LEU A 121 1.61 -12.87 -3.71
CA LEU A 121 0.84 -13.34 -4.86
C LEU A 121 1.07 -12.45 -6.09
N SER A 122 0.84 -13.01 -7.27
CA SER A 122 0.76 -12.21 -8.49
C SER A 122 -0.35 -11.15 -8.36
N TRP A 123 -0.30 -10.13 -9.21
CA TRP A 123 -1.29 -9.06 -9.15
C TRP A 123 -2.67 -9.58 -9.52
N ASP A 124 -2.76 -10.49 -10.49
CA ASP A 124 -4.00 -11.14 -10.89
C ASP A 124 -4.61 -11.94 -9.75
N GLU A 125 -3.83 -12.78 -9.08
CA GLU A 125 -4.30 -13.51 -7.89
C GLU A 125 -4.70 -12.55 -6.76
N THR A 126 -3.98 -11.44 -6.60
CA THR A 126 -4.31 -10.40 -5.60
C THR A 126 -5.68 -9.78 -5.89
N VAL A 127 -5.94 -9.38 -7.14
CA VAL A 127 -7.22 -8.79 -7.56
C VAL A 127 -8.36 -9.80 -7.45
N ASP A 128 -8.16 -11.03 -7.92
CA ASP A 128 -9.17 -12.09 -7.84
C ASP A 128 -9.54 -12.41 -6.40
N TYR A 129 -8.55 -12.44 -5.50
CA TYR A 129 -8.77 -12.69 -4.09
C TYR A 129 -9.47 -11.50 -3.40
N ALA A 130 -9.06 -10.27 -3.72
CA ALA A 130 -9.69 -9.05 -3.21
C ALA A 130 -11.18 -8.98 -3.62
N ALA A 131 -11.49 -9.30 -4.88
CA ALA A 131 -12.86 -9.34 -5.40
C ALA A 131 -13.73 -10.37 -4.66
N LYS A 132 -13.20 -11.57 -4.36
CA LYS A 132 -13.93 -12.58 -3.57
C LYS A 132 -14.26 -12.12 -2.16
N LEU A 133 -13.43 -11.26 -1.56
CA LEU A 133 -13.65 -10.73 -0.22
C LEU A 133 -14.45 -9.41 -0.21
N GLY A 134 -14.73 -8.81 -1.37
CA GLY A 134 -15.32 -7.47 -1.45
C GLY A 134 -14.39 -6.38 -0.93
N VAL A 135 -13.08 -6.53 -1.13
CA VAL A 135 -12.05 -5.57 -0.71
C VAL A 135 -11.53 -4.81 -1.93
N GLU A 136 -11.54 -3.47 -1.86
CA GLU A 136 -10.97 -2.62 -2.91
C GLU A 136 -9.44 -2.72 -2.94
N THR A 137 -8.84 -2.72 -4.13
CA THR A 137 -7.39 -2.60 -4.31
C THR A 137 -6.98 -1.15 -4.49
N ALA A 138 -5.72 -0.81 -4.18
CA ALA A 138 -5.16 0.49 -4.54
C ALA A 138 -5.35 0.76 -6.04
N PRO A 139 -5.76 1.98 -6.46
CA PRO A 139 -6.07 2.26 -7.86
C PRO A 139 -4.90 1.94 -8.79
N VAL A 140 -5.17 1.19 -9.87
CA VAL A 140 -4.15 0.87 -10.88
C VAL A 140 -4.04 2.04 -11.85
N LEU A 141 -2.84 2.61 -11.95
CA LEU A 141 -2.52 3.72 -12.84
C LEU A 141 -1.94 3.25 -14.17
N TYR A 142 -1.22 2.13 -14.15
CA TYR A 142 -0.61 1.53 -15.34
C TYR A 142 -0.39 0.03 -15.14
N ARG A 143 -0.55 -0.74 -16.22
CA ARG A 143 -0.13 -2.13 -16.29
C ARG A 143 0.42 -2.43 -17.68
N GLY A 144 1.54 -3.14 -17.73
CA GLY A 144 2.18 -3.53 -18.98
C GLY A 144 3.68 -3.76 -18.80
N ILE A 145 4.39 -3.98 -19.91
CA ILE A 145 5.86 -4.09 -19.88
C ILE A 145 6.46 -2.78 -19.38
N PHE A 146 7.41 -2.87 -18.45
CA PHE A 146 8.06 -1.71 -17.86
C PHE A 146 8.49 -0.68 -18.92
N ASP A 147 7.96 0.53 -18.78
CA ASP A 147 8.20 1.69 -19.64
C ASP A 147 8.32 2.92 -18.73
N GLU A 148 9.54 3.31 -18.41
CA GLU A 148 9.83 4.36 -17.42
C GLU A 148 9.11 5.67 -17.74
N GLU A 149 9.04 6.06 -19.01
CA GLU A 149 8.41 7.31 -19.44
C GLU A 149 6.89 7.27 -19.28
N LYS A 150 6.24 6.16 -19.63
CA LYS A 150 4.79 6.00 -19.37
C LYS A 150 4.50 5.97 -17.88
N ILE A 151 5.32 5.29 -17.10
CA ILE A 151 5.14 5.18 -15.65
C ILE A 151 5.29 6.54 -14.99
N LYS A 152 6.31 7.34 -15.33
CA LYS A 152 6.47 8.70 -14.80
C LYS A 152 5.25 9.58 -15.09
N LYS A 153 4.62 9.43 -16.26
CA LYS A 153 3.40 10.17 -16.66
C LYS A 153 2.15 9.79 -15.87
N THR A 154 2.16 8.67 -15.13
CA THR A 154 1.05 8.32 -14.23
C THR A 154 0.95 9.25 -13.02
N PHE A 155 2.02 9.97 -12.70
CA PHE A 155 1.95 11.04 -11.73
C PHE A 155 1.36 12.30 -12.36
N THR A 156 0.10 12.59 -12.05
CA THR A 156 -0.63 13.75 -12.55
C THR A 156 -0.75 14.85 -11.49
N GLY A 157 -0.43 14.53 -10.23
CA GLY A 157 -0.64 15.39 -9.07
C GLY A 157 -2.06 15.34 -8.50
N ASN A 158 -3.01 14.68 -9.20
CA ASN A 158 -4.39 14.52 -8.76
C ASN A 158 -4.68 13.05 -8.45
N SER A 159 -5.22 12.78 -7.27
CA SER A 159 -5.58 11.44 -6.82
C SER A 159 -6.85 10.96 -7.53
N LEU A 160 -6.94 9.67 -7.83
CA LEU A 160 -8.17 9.07 -8.37
C LEU A 160 -9.29 8.94 -7.34
N LEU A 161 -8.99 9.23 -6.08
CA LEU A 161 -9.89 9.16 -4.93
C LEU A 161 -10.16 10.56 -4.32
N GLY A 162 -9.95 11.60 -5.12
CA GLY A 162 -10.06 13.00 -4.72
C GLY A 162 -8.83 13.49 -3.96
N GLY A 163 -8.60 14.80 -3.99
CA GLY A 163 -7.41 15.43 -3.42
C GLY A 163 -6.15 15.27 -4.28
N GLU A 164 -4.99 15.41 -3.63
CA GLU A 164 -3.70 15.35 -4.30
C GLU A 164 -3.18 13.90 -4.39
N GLN A 165 -2.33 13.64 -5.37
CA GLN A 165 -1.63 12.36 -5.50
C GLN A 165 -0.31 12.42 -4.73
N GLU A 166 -0.09 11.52 -3.76
CA GLU A 166 1.23 11.41 -3.10
C GLU A 166 2.30 10.94 -4.10
N GLY A 167 1.94 9.94 -4.91
CA GLY A 167 2.83 9.31 -5.88
C GLY A 167 2.30 7.96 -6.31
N TYR A 168 3.21 7.02 -6.57
CA TYR A 168 2.85 5.69 -7.06
C TYR A 168 3.83 4.61 -6.58
N VAL A 169 3.40 3.36 -6.65
CA VAL A 169 4.21 2.18 -6.38
C VAL A 169 4.27 1.33 -7.65
N ILE A 170 5.48 0.96 -8.08
CA ILE A 170 5.72 -0.02 -9.14
C ILE A 170 5.95 -1.36 -8.46
N ARG A 171 5.25 -2.42 -8.90
CA ARG A 171 5.55 -3.81 -8.55
C ARG A 171 5.66 -4.69 -9.79
N ASN A 172 6.46 -5.75 -9.72
CA ASN A 172 6.35 -6.83 -10.71
C ASN A 172 4.93 -7.43 -10.66
N ALA A 173 4.36 -7.74 -11.82
CA ALA A 173 3.02 -8.32 -11.90
C ALA A 173 3.01 -9.78 -11.38
N ALA A 174 4.07 -10.52 -11.64
CA ALA A 174 4.26 -11.89 -11.17
C ALA A 174 4.43 -11.98 -9.64
N ALA A 175 4.21 -13.19 -9.11
CA ALA A 175 4.50 -13.51 -7.71
C ALA A 175 6.01 -13.43 -7.41
N PHE A 176 6.36 -13.11 -6.17
CA PHE A 176 7.76 -13.04 -5.73
C PHE A 176 7.93 -13.38 -4.25
N HIS A 177 9.11 -13.86 -3.89
CA HIS A 177 9.44 -14.20 -2.50
C HIS A 177 9.74 -12.93 -1.68
N TYR A 178 9.47 -12.98 -0.38
CA TYR A 178 9.70 -11.88 0.55
C TYR A 178 11.14 -11.34 0.54
N ASP A 179 12.12 -12.24 0.43
CA ASP A 179 13.54 -11.85 0.41
C ASP A 179 13.92 -11.04 -0.85
N ASP A 180 13.14 -11.20 -1.92
CA ASP A 180 13.35 -10.48 -3.17
C ASP A 180 12.58 -9.15 -3.24
N PHE A 181 11.92 -8.73 -2.15
CA PHE A 181 11.01 -7.57 -2.15
C PHE A 181 11.65 -6.30 -2.72
N GLN A 182 12.92 -6.04 -2.38
CA GLN A 182 13.65 -4.85 -2.85
C GLN A 182 13.88 -4.80 -4.37
N TYR A 183 13.77 -5.93 -5.06
CA TYR A 183 13.92 -6.06 -6.52
C TYR A 183 12.57 -6.20 -7.24
N ASN A 184 11.47 -6.23 -6.48
CA ASN A 184 10.14 -6.45 -7.02
C ASN A 184 9.20 -5.26 -6.77
N LEU A 185 9.64 -4.27 -6.01
CA LEU A 185 8.81 -3.12 -5.66
C LEU A 185 9.65 -1.85 -5.45
N GLY A 186 9.19 -0.74 -6.03
CA GLY A 186 9.74 0.60 -5.81
C GLY A 186 8.64 1.64 -5.70
N LYS A 187 8.87 2.72 -4.95
CA LYS A 187 7.90 3.82 -4.80
C LYS A 187 8.43 5.15 -5.33
N PHE A 188 7.56 5.92 -5.96
CA PHE A 188 7.76 7.34 -6.19
C PHE A 188 6.89 8.10 -5.19
N VAL A 189 7.50 9.05 -4.49
CA VAL A 189 6.84 10.04 -3.63
C VAL A 189 7.21 11.42 -4.15
N ARG A 190 6.20 12.30 -4.26
CA ARG A 190 6.36 13.70 -4.69
C ARG A 190 7.29 14.49 -3.77
N GLN A 191 7.88 15.54 -4.32
CA GLN A 191 8.66 16.49 -3.52
C GLN A 191 7.74 17.22 -2.54
N ASN A 192 8.25 17.54 -1.35
CA ASN A 192 7.49 18.22 -0.30
C ASN A 192 6.21 17.49 0.10
N HIS A 193 6.13 16.17 -0.05
CA HIS A 193 5.12 15.39 0.68
C HIS A 193 5.44 15.55 2.17
N VAL A 194 4.84 16.59 2.76
CA VAL A 194 5.01 16.93 4.17
C VAL A 194 4.55 15.70 4.94
N ARG A 195 5.39 15.14 5.81
CA ARG A 195 4.87 14.40 6.94
C ARG A 195 4.35 15.49 7.87
N THR A 196 3.03 15.70 7.95
CA THR A 196 2.51 16.39 9.13
C THR A 196 3.13 15.69 10.33
N SER A 197 3.50 16.52 11.31
CA SER A 197 4.46 16.30 12.40
C SER A 197 4.57 14.84 12.88
N GLU A 198 5.68 14.47 13.52
CA GLU A 198 6.00 13.11 14.02
C GLU A 198 4.88 12.40 14.85
N HIS A 199 3.72 13.02 15.04
CA HIS A 199 2.52 12.46 15.62
C HIS A 199 1.22 12.90 14.91
N TRP A 200 0.96 12.50 13.66
CA TRP A 200 -0.41 12.58 13.11
C TRP A 200 -1.46 11.91 14.04
N LEU A 201 -1.03 10.93 14.84
CA LEU A 201 -1.81 10.30 15.92
C LEU A 201 -2.18 11.24 17.08
N ASN A 202 -1.50 12.37 17.23
CA ASN A 202 -1.76 13.38 18.26
C ASN A 202 -2.49 14.61 17.69
N GLU A 203 -2.67 14.70 16.38
CA GLU A 203 -3.47 15.74 15.75
C GLU A 203 -4.97 15.41 15.85
N GLU A 204 -5.82 16.40 15.62
CA GLU A 204 -7.27 16.17 15.58
C GLU A 204 -7.61 15.16 14.48
N LEU A 205 -8.37 14.12 14.83
CA LEU A 205 -8.78 13.12 13.87
C LEU A 205 -9.81 13.73 12.91
N ILE A 206 -9.40 13.94 11.67
CA ILE A 206 -10.27 14.35 10.57
C ILE A 206 -10.54 13.11 9.70
N PRO A 207 -11.77 12.57 9.66
CA PRO A 207 -12.11 11.47 8.75
C PRO A 207 -12.08 11.94 7.29
N ASN A 208 -11.51 11.14 6.40
CA ASN A 208 -11.70 11.29 4.96
C ASN A 208 -13.15 10.97 4.57
N GLN A 209 -13.57 11.33 3.36
CA GLN A 209 -14.94 11.12 2.89
C GLN A 209 -15.03 10.01 1.83
N LEU A 210 -16.06 9.18 1.98
CA LEU A 210 -16.52 8.29 0.93
C LEU A 210 -17.35 9.07 -0.11
N LYS A 211 -17.34 8.61 -1.35
CA LYS A 211 -18.18 9.12 -2.44
C LYS A 211 -19.68 8.83 -2.24
#